data_AF-A0A1S2PP84-F1
#
_entry.id   AF-A0A1S2PP84-F1
#
_cell.length_a   1.000
_cell.length_b   1.000
_cell.length_c   1.000
_cell.angle_alpha   90.00
_cell.angle_beta   90.00
_cell.angle_gamma   90.00
#
_symmetry.space_group_name_H-M   'P 1'
#
loop_
_entity.id
_entity.type
_entity.pdbx_description
1 polymer ?
#
loop_
_entity_poly.entity_id
_entity_poly.type
_entity_poly.pdbx_seq_one_letter_code
_entity_poly.pdbx_strand_id
1 'polypeptide(L)' 'MLRLHAGCHPQDTRLARIVNDLSAAPDFRRLWAEQDVYRPTYGAKVYRHPTVGELTLGFAVYSAS' A
#
# COMPACT_ATOMS: atom_id res chain seq x y z
N MET A 1 -4.08 0.56 -1.26
CA MET A 1 -4.80 -0.41 -2.11
C MET A 1 -5.33 -1.61 -1.33
N LEU A 2 -4.53 -2.30 -0.51
CA LEU A 2 -4.99 -3.49 0.23
C LEU A 2 -6.23 -3.25 1.09
N ARG A 3 -6.27 -2.13 1.84
CA ARG A 3 -7.42 -1.79 2.70
C ARG A 3 -8.69 -1.44 1.92
N LEU A 4 -8.54 -0.82 0.74
CA LEU A 4 -9.66 -0.56 -0.17
C LEU A 4 -10.26 -1.88 -0.65
N HIS A 5 -9.44 -2.82 -1.12
CA HIS A 5 -9.90 -4.14 -1.50
C HIS A 5 -10.58 -4.87 -0.34
N ALA A 6 -10.04 -4.76 0.89
CA ALA A 6 -10.65 -5.37 2.07
C ALA A 6 -12.03 -4.76 2.39
N GLY A 7 -12.20 -3.46 2.18
CA GLY A 7 -13.49 -2.79 2.31
C GLY A 7 -14.49 -3.14 1.20
N CYS A 8 -14.02 -3.32 -0.05
CA CYS A 8 -14.87 -3.71 -1.18
C CYS A 8 -15.28 -5.19 -1.14
N HIS A 9 -14.46 -6.05 -0.52
CA HIS A 9 -14.67 -7.50 -0.46
C HIS A 9 -14.60 -8.02 0.98
N PRO A 10 -15.52 -7.61 1.88
CA PRO A 10 -15.46 -7.96 3.30
C PRO A 10 -15.63 -9.47 3.57
N GLN A 11 -16.19 -10.21 2.61
CA GLN A 11 -16.40 -11.66 2.68
C GLN A 11 -15.24 -12.47 2.06
N ASP A 12 -14.22 -11.80 1.52
CA ASP A 12 -13.07 -12.50 0.90
C ASP A 12 -12.16 -13.09 1.99
N THR A 13 -12.36 -14.38 2.25
CA THR A 13 -11.58 -15.15 3.22
C THR A 13 -10.11 -15.31 2.85
N ARG A 14 -9.75 -15.24 1.56
CA ARG A 14 -8.34 -15.28 1.13
C ARG A 14 -7.66 -13.96 1.48
N LEU A 15 -8.34 -12.85 1.21
CA LEU A 15 -7.85 -11.53 1.58
C LEU A 15 -7.72 -11.36 3.10
N ALA A 16 -8.70 -11.87 3.86
CA ALA A 16 -8.64 -11.87 5.32
C ALA A 16 -7.42 -12.63 5.86
N ARG A 17 -7.06 -13.78 5.28
CA ARG A 17 -5.85 -14.53 5.65
C ARG A 17 -4.58 -13.73 5.41
N ILE A 18 -4.45 -13.10 4.24
CA ILE A 18 -3.27 -12.29 3.91
C ILE A 18 -3.11 -11.11 4.88
N VAL A 19 -4.22 -10.43 5.21
CA VAL A 19 -4.21 -9.34 6.19
C VAL A 19 -3.79 -9.85 7.57
N ASN A 20 -4.27 -11.03 7.97
CA ASN A 20 -3.90 -11.66 9.24
C ASN A 20 -2.40 -12.00 9.30
N ASP A 21 -1.87 -12.62 8.25
CA ASP A 21 -0.46 -13.02 8.17
C ASP A 21 0.45 -11.79 8.23
N LEU A 22 0.12 -10.73 7.49
CA LEU A 22 0.86 -9.47 7.50
C LEU A 22 0.77 -8.75 8.86
N SER A 23 -0.29 -8.95 9.62
CA SER A 23 -0.47 -8.35 10.96
C SER A 23 0.49 -8.90 12.01
N ALA A 24 1.25 -9.96 11.70
CA ALA A 24 2.38 -10.40 12.52
C ALA A 24 3.51 -9.36 12.55
N ALA A 25 3.70 -8.59 11.47
CA ALA A 25 4.70 -7.53 11.40
C ALA A 25 4.22 -6.26 12.15
N PRO A 26 4.98 -5.74 13.13
CA PRO A 26 4.57 -4.58 13.92
C PRO A 26 4.26 -3.34 13.09
N ASP A 27 5.10 -3.06 12.07
CA ASP A 27 4.91 -1.90 11.21
C ASP A 27 3.63 -2.01 10.37
N PHE A 28 3.37 -3.19 9.81
CA PHE A 28 2.14 -3.42 9.07
C PHE A 28 0.93 -3.26 9.98
N ARG A 29 0.96 -3.84 11.19
CA ARG A 29 -0.13 -3.73 12.16
C ARG A 29 -0.41 -2.28 12.53
N ARG A 30 0.63 -1.47 12.77
CA ARG A 30 0.50 -0.04 13.08
C ARG A 30 -0.15 0.71 11.91
N LEU A 31 0.41 0.57 10.71
CA LEU A 31 -0.11 1.20 9.50
C LEU A 31 -1.54 0.75 9.17
N TRP A 32 -1.89 -0.51 9.46
CA TRP A 32 -3.23 -1.03 9.31
C TRP A 32 -4.19 -0.45 10.35
N ALA A 33 -3.77 -0.28 11.60
CA ALA A 33 -4.61 0.30 12.66
C ALA A 33 -4.92 1.79 12.42
N GLU A 34 -3.99 2.54 11.82
CA GLU A 34 -4.16 3.96 11.49
C GLU A 34 -5.30 4.23 10.49
N GLN A 35 -5.81 3.17 9.84
CA GLN A 35 -6.91 3.22 8.87
C GLN A 35 -6.71 4.19 7.70
N ASP A 36 -5.49 4.67 7.48
CA ASP A 36 -5.22 5.73 6.52
C ASP A 36 -5.21 5.16 5.09
N VAL A 37 -6.32 5.35 4.37
CA VAL A 37 -6.45 4.99 2.96
C VAL A 37 -6.09 6.21 2.11
N TYR A 38 -4.80 6.53 2.07
CA TYR A 38 -4.30 7.52 1.11
C TYR A 38 -4.19 6.88 -0.29
N ARG A 39 -4.85 7.50 -1.29
CA ARG A 39 -4.85 7.05 -2.69
C ARG A 39 -4.22 8.12 -3.59
N PRO A 40 -2.89 8.22 -3.64
CA PRO A 40 -2.25 9.10 -4.60
C PRO A 40 -2.47 8.53 -6.00
N THR A 41 -3.19 9.27 -6.84
CA THR A 41 -3.39 8.95 -8.27
C THR A 41 -2.18 9.33 -9.11
N TYR A 42 -1.33 10.22 -8.58
CA TYR A 42 -0.03 10.60 -9.10
C TYR A 42 0.88 11.00 -7.94
N GLY A 43 2.19 11.05 -8.18
CA GLY A 43 3.14 11.55 -7.19
C GLY A 43 4.58 11.32 -7.61
N ALA A 44 5.51 11.71 -6.74
CA ALA A 44 6.94 11.44 -6.91
C ALA A 44 7.46 10.69 -5.68
N LYS A 45 8.32 9.71 -5.90
CA LYS A 45 9.05 9.00 -4.85
C LYS A 45 10.53 9.31 -4.96
N VAL A 46 11.10 9.72 -3.84
CA VAL A 46 12.54 9.92 -3.71
C VAL A 46 13.17 8.63 -3.20
N TYR A 47 14.09 8.07 -3.96
CA TYR A 47 14.87 6.89 -3.60
C TYR A 47 16.33 7.27 -3.43
N ARG A 48 16.91 6.87 -2.31
CA ARG A 48 18.35 7.02 -2.08
C ARG A 48 19.04 5.72 -2.42
N HIS A 49 19.63 5.64 -3.61
CA HIS A 49 20.32 4.44 -4.08
C HIS A 49 21.83 4.55 -3.79
N PRO A 50 22.46 3.53 -3.19
CA PRO A 50 23.85 3.62 -2.72
C PRO A 50 24.87 3.88 -3.85
N THR A 51 24.57 3.49 -5.09
CA THR A 51 25.49 3.64 -6.23
C THR A 51 25.25 4.88 -7.08
N VAL A 52 24.00 5.34 -7.20
CA VAL A 52 23.62 6.39 -8.17
C VAL A 52 23.07 7.65 -7.51
N GLY A 53 23.05 7.69 -6.17
CA GLY A 53 22.57 8.84 -5.41
C GLY A 53 21.04 8.91 -5.34
N GLU A 54 20.52 10.13 -5.33
CA GLU A 54 19.08 10.40 -5.20
C GLU A 54 18.37 10.30 -6.55
N LEU A 55 17.29 9.50 -6.60
CA LEU A 55 16.42 9.36 -7.75
C LEU A 55 15.00 9.81 -7.39
N THR A 56 14.48 10.79 -8.13
CA THR A 56 13.09 11.21 -8.03
C THR A 56 12.29 10.57 -9.14
N LEU A 57 11.47 9.58 -8.79
CA LEU A 57 10.66 8.81 -9.75
C LEU A 57 9.19 9.25 -9.66
N GLY A 58 8.67 9.82 -10.74
CA GLY A 58 7.25 10.09 -10.90
C GLY A 58 6.45 8.80 -11.09
N PHE A 59 5.24 8.73 -10.53
CA PHE A 59 4.29 7.65 -10.77
C PHE A 59 2.90 8.21 -11.05
N ALA A 60 2.12 7.49 -11.86
CA ALA A 60 0.70 7.71 -12.09
C ALA A 60 -0.03 6.37 -12.05
N VAL A 61 -1.22 6.36 -11.47
CA VAL A 61 -2.09 5.18 -11.39
C VAL A 61 -3.27 5.39 -12.34
N TYR A 62 -3.34 4.56 -13.37
CA TYR A 62 -4.45 4.55 -14.31
C TYR A 62 -5.45 3.46 -13.89
N SER A 63 -6.71 3.84 -13.68
CA SER A 63 -7.82 2.87 -13.62
C SER A 63 -8.46 2.80 -15.00
N ALA A 64 -8.52 1.60 -15.59
CA ALA A 64 -9.31 1.38 -16.79
C ALA A 64 -10.81 1.52 -16.44
N SER A 65 -11.53 2.29 -17.25
CA SER A 65 -13.00 2.43 -17.21
C SER A 65 -13.67 1.28 -17.93
#